data_AF-A0A369XSU6-F1
#
_entry.id   AF-A0A369XSU6-F1
#
_cell.length_a   1.000
_cell.length_b   1.000
_cell.length_c   1.000
_cell.angle_alpha   90.00
_cell.angle_beta   90.00
_cell.angle_gamma   90.00
#
_symmetry.space_group_name_H-M   'P 1'
#
loop_
_entity.id
_entity.type
_entity.pdbx_description
1 polymer ?
#
loop_
_entity_poly.entity_id
_entity_poly.type
_entity_poly.pdbx_seq_one_letter_code
_entity_poly.pdbx_strand_id
1 'polypeptide(L)'
;MPGTERSEAGDKIYELILTAIRFEIELMNARVNWLLTSQAFLFVPLVIGAEGRPIGQSPLHPHIPLLGLALCLLLTVSILAAALRLSQWRSKLRGTAYADEQTPSEFSGVMRNTPLLHIMAAAGAFGVPLVLISTWSWILLS
;
A
#
# COMPACT_ATOMS: atom_id res chain seq x y z
N MET A 1 -24.80 -14.87 -11.12
CA MET A 1 -24.86 -13.57 -11.80
C MET A 1 -24.84 -13.87 -13.29
N PRO A 2 -25.77 -13.31 -14.08
CA PRO A 2 -25.77 -13.52 -15.52
C PRO A 2 -24.43 -13.02 -16.06
N GLY A 3 -23.70 -13.91 -16.73
CA GLY A 3 -22.40 -13.62 -17.30
C GLY A 3 -22.54 -12.42 -18.23
N THR A 4 -21.70 -11.41 -18.05
CA THR A 4 -21.56 -10.31 -19.01
C THR A 4 -20.97 -10.91 -20.28
N GLU A 5 -21.83 -11.35 -21.21
CA GLU A 5 -21.47 -11.64 -22.58
C GLU A 5 -20.83 -10.38 -23.21
N ARG A 6 -19.88 -10.58 -24.14
CA ARG A 6 -19.25 -9.46 -24.86
C ARG A 6 -20.35 -8.64 -25.56
N SER A 7 -20.53 -7.41 -25.08
CA SER A 7 -21.60 -6.49 -25.44
C SER A 7 -21.14 -5.08 -25.09
N GLU A 8 -21.68 -4.05 -25.73
CA GLU A 8 -21.38 -2.64 -25.43
C GLU A 8 -21.58 -2.32 -23.93
N ALA A 9 -22.55 -2.98 -23.28
CA ALA A 9 -22.76 -2.87 -21.84
C ALA A 9 -21.65 -3.57 -21.01
N GLY A 10 -21.14 -4.71 -21.49
CA GLY A 10 -20.03 -5.42 -20.88
C GLY A 10 -18.72 -4.64 -20.97
N ASP A 11 -18.45 -4.00 -22.11
CA ASP A 11 -17.25 -3.19 -22.34
C ASP A 11 -17.21 -1.97 -21.40
N LYS A 12 -18.34 -1.27 -21.24
CA LYS A 12 -18.47 -0.16 -20.28
C LYS A 12 -18.25 -0.60 -18.83
N ILE A 13 -18.77 -1.77 -18.45
CA ILE A 13 -18.54 -2.33 -17.12
C ILE A 13 -17.07 -2.66 -16.92
N TYR A 14 -16.42 -3.24 -17.94
CA TYR A 14 -15.00 -3.56 -17.91
C TYR A 14 -14.12 -2.31 -17.74
N GLU A 15 -14.34 -1.27 -18.55
CA GLU A 15 -13.62 0.01 -18.43
C GLU A 15 -13.79 0.66 -17.06
N LEU A 16 -15.00 0.60 -16.50
CA LEU A 16 -15.30 1.14 -15.17
C LEU A 16 -14.51 0.40 -14.08
N ILE A 17 -14.45 -0.94 -14.16
CA ILE A 17 -13.67 -1.73 -13.19
C ILE A 17 -12.17 -1.47 -13.38
N LEU A 18 -11.68 -1.37 -14.61
CA LEU A 18 -10.27 -1.08 -14.88
C LEU A 18 -9.87 0.30 -14.33
N THR A 19 -10.73 1.30 -14.52
CA THR A 19 -10.55 2.65 -13.97
C THR A 19 -10.53 2.62 -12.44
N ALA A 20 -11.46 1.89 -11.81
CA ALA A 20 -11.50 1.73 -10.37
C ALA A 20 -10.22 1.05 -9.82
N ILE A 21 -9.69 0.05 -10.53
CA ILE A 21 -8.44 -0.62 -10.18
C ILE A 21 -7.26 0.35 -10.24
N ARG A 22 -7.13 1.12 -11.32
CA ARG A 22 -6.04 2.12 -11.48
C ARG A 22 -6.11 3.17 -10.37
N PHE A 23 -7.30 3.68 -10.08
CA PHE A 23 -7.53 4.64 -9.01
C PHE A 23 -7.10 4.10 -7.64
N GLU A 24 -7.48 2.86 -7.29
CA GLU A 24 -7.07 2.26 -6.01
C GLU A 24 -5.55 2.04 -5.91
N ILE A 25 -4.87 1.71 -7.03
CA ILE A 25 -3.40 1.58 -7.07
C ILE A 25 -2.72 2.94 -6.85
N GLU A 26 -3.17 3.99 -7.54
CA GLU A 26 -2.63 5.35 -7.36
C GLU A 26 -2.84 5.83 -5.92
N LEU A 27 -4.02 5.56 -5.36
CA LEU A 27 -4.36 5.92 -3.98
C LEU A 27 -3.49 5.17 -2.96
N MET A 28 -3.20 3.88 -3.19
CA MET A 28 -2.26 3.12 -2.36
C MET A 28 -0.85 3.73 -2.42
N ASN A 29 -0.36 4.06 -3.62
CA ASN A 29 0.98 4.62 -3.79
C ASN A 29 1.10 6.00 -3.11
N ALA A 30 0.07 6.85 -3.24
CA ALA A 30 0.00 8.12 -2.53
C ALA A 30 0.04 7.93 -1.01
N ARG A 31 -0.70 6.96 -0.46
CA ARG A 31 -0.70 6.66 0.98
C ARG A 31 0.66 6.20 1.49
N VAL A 32 1.37 5.36 0.73
CA VAL A 32 2.74 4.95 1.07
C VAL A 32 3.70 6.14 1.04
N ASN A 33 3.56 7.03 0.07
CA ASN A 33 4.40 8.23 -0.01
C ASN A 33 4.12 9.20 1.15
N TRP A 34 2.85 9.38 1.52
CA TRP A 34 2.46 10.14 2.71
C TRP A 34 3.02 9.51 3.98
N LEU A 35 2.99 8.19 4.11
CA LEU A 35 3.60 7.48 5.23
C LEU A 35 5.09 7.83 5.31
N LEU A 36 5.86 7.61 4.25
CA LEU A 36 7.29 7.88 4.21
C LEU A 36 7.61 9.34 4.57
N THR A 37 6.87 10.28 4.00
CA THR A 37 7.06 11.71 4.25
C THR A 37 6.77 12.07 5.71
N SER A 38 5.65 11.60 6.27
CA SER A 38 5.31 11.85 7.67
C SER A 38 6.32 11.23 8.64
N GLN A 39 6.82 10.02 8.36
CA GLN A 39 7.82 9.39 9.21
C GLN A 39 9.15 10.14 9.16
N ALA A 40 9.63 10.53 7.97
CA ALA A 40 10.84 11.35 7.83
C ALA A 40 10.71 12.68 8.59
N PHE A 41 9.54 13.33 8.51
CA PHE A 41 9.26 14.56 9.24
C PHE A 41 9.30 14.37 10.76
N LEU A 42 8.86 13.23 11.29
CA LEU A 42 8.91 12.92 12.72
C LEU A 42 10.32 12.57 13.21
N PHE A 43 11.16 11.96 12.37
CA PHE A 43 12.54 11.63 12.74
C PHE A 43 13.42 12.87 12.95
N VAL A 44 13.27 13.90 12.13
CA VAL A 44 14.09 15.13 12.19
C VAL A 44 14.05 15.80 13.58
N PRO A 45 12.88 16.18 14.15
CA PRO A 45 12.81 16.81 15.45
C PRO A 45 13.27 15.90 16.60
N LEU A 46 13.09 14.58 16.48
CA LEU A 46 13.59 13.63 17.47
C LEU A 46 15.13 13.63 17.51
N VAL A 47 15.79 13.65 16.36
CA VAL A 47 17.26 13.70 16.26
C VAL A 47 17.78 15.04 16.76
N ILE A 48 17.15 16.15 16.37
CA ILE A 48 17.54 17.49 16.84
C ILE A 48 17.37 17.59 18.37
N GLY A 49 16.22 17.17 18.89
CA GLY A 49 15.92 17.24 20.33
C GLY A 49 16.69 16.24 21.18
N ALA A 50 17.47 15.33 20.59
CA ALA A 50 18.40 14.48 21.32
C ALA A 50 19.72 15.21 21.62
N GLU A 51 20.08 16.26 20.87
CA GLU A 51 21.29 17.09 21.07
C GLU A 51 22.59 16.28 21.37
N GLY A 52 22.76 15.11 20.72
CA GLY A 52 23.91 14.23 20.91
C GLY A 52 23.86 13.33 22.17
N ARG A 53 22.77 13.39 22.94
CA ARG A 53 22.44 12.44 24.01
C ARG A 53 21.70 11.23 23.43
N PRO A 54 21.68 10.07 24.13
CA PRO A 54 20.86 8.95 23.70
C PRO A 54 19.39 9.38 23.56
N ILE A 55 18.75 8.95 22.47
CA ILE A 55 17.39 9.37 22.05
C ILE A 55 16.37 9.17 23.17
N GLY A 56 16.55 8.14 24.01
CA GLY A 56 15.70 7.86 25.17
C GLY A 56 15.67 8.95 26.25
N GLN A 57 16.61 9.90 26.23
CA GLN A 57 16.68 11.03 27.18
C GLN A 57 16.16 12.35 26.59
N SER A 58 15.69 12.34 25.34
CA SER A 58 15.10 13.53 24.72
C SER A 58 13.77 13.88 25.40
N PRO A 59 13.45 15.16 25.65
CA PRO A 59 12.13 15.56 26.16
C PRO A 59 10.98 15.25 25.17
N LEU A 60 11.32 14.95 23.92
CA LEU A 60 10.37 14.54 22.89
C LEU A 60 10.08 13.03 22.91
N HIS A 61 10.86 12.28 23.69
CA HIS A 61 10.57 10.90 24.04
C HIS A 61 9.58 10.87 25.22
N PRO A 62 8.47 10.10 25.16
CA PRO A 62 8.08 9.12 24.15
C PRO A 62 7.05 9.61 23.12
N HIS A 63 6.69 10.89 23.12
CA HIS A 63 5.57 11.43 22.34
C HIS A 63 5.76 11.27 20.83
N ILE A 64 6.95 11.56 20.30
CA ILE A 64 7.22 11.44 18.85
C ILE A 64 7.16 9.98 18.39
N PRO A 65 7.80 9.01 19.06
CA PRO A 65 7.66 7.60 18.69
C PRO A 65 6.23 7.07 18.77
N LEU A 66 5.44 7.51 19.75
CA LEU A 66 4.01 7.16 19.85
C LEU A 66 3.21 7.68 18.66
N LEU A 67 3.44 8.93 18.23
CA LEU A 67 2.81 9.50 17.04
C LEU A 67 3.25 8.78 15.76
N GLY A 68 4.54 8.45 15.65
CA GLY A 68 5.09 7.67 14.53
C GLY A 68 4.42 6.30 14.39
N LEU A 69 4.26 5.58 15.52
CA LEU A 69 3.55 4.31 15.59
C LEU A 69 2.07 4.46 15.23
N ALA A 70 1.37 5.43 15.82
CA ALA A 70 -0.04 5.66 15.54
C ALA A 70 -0.30 5.92 14.05
N LEU A 71 0.52 6.78 13.42
CA LEU A 71 0.43 7.06 11.99
C LEU A 71 0.77 5.85 11.13
N CYS A 72 1.79 5.07 11.50
CA CYS A 72 2.12 3.81 10.84
C CYS A 72 0.94 2.84 10.84
N LEU A 73 0.32 2.62 12.00
CA LEU A 73 -0.82 1.71 12.13
C LEU A 73 -2.01 2.20 11.31
N LEU A 74 -2.35 3.49 11.39
CA LEU A 74 -3.47 4.08 10.64
C LEU A 74 -3.29 3.92 9.13
N LEU A 75 -2.09 4.23 8.61
CA LEU A 75 -1.81 4.11 7.19
C LEU A 75 -1.69 2.65 6.74
N THR A 76 -1.19 1.75 7.59
CA THR A 76 -1.18 0.31 7.31
C THR A 76 -2.59 -0.22 7.12
N VAL A 77 -3.52 0.12 8.02
CA VAL A 77 -4.94 -0.26 7.91
C VAL A 77 -5.56 0.32 6.64
N SER A 78 -5.25 1.58 6.32
CA SER A 78 -5.73 2.23 5.10
C SER A 78 -5.22 1.55 3.82
N ILE A 79 -3.94 1.18 3.77
CA ILE A 79 -3.34 0.43 2.65
C ILE A 79 -3.96 -0.95 2.54
N LEU A 80 -4.14 -1.66 3.67
CA LEU A 80 -4.78 -2.98 3.71
C LEU A 80 -6.23 -2.92 3.20
N ALA A 81 -6.99 -1.89 3.59
CA ALA A 81 -8.35 -1.69 3.11
C ALA A 81 -8.41 -1.51 1.58
N ALA A 82 -7.48 -0.75 0.99
CA ALA A 82 -7.38 -0.62 -0.46
C ALA A 82 -6.94 -1.92 -1.14
N ALA A 83 -5.98 -2.65 -0.57
CA ALA A 83 -5.55 -3.94 -1.09
C ALA A 83 -6.68 -4.98 -1.09
N LEU A 84 -7.50 -5.01 -0.04
CA LEU A 84 -8.68 -5.86 0.03
C LEU A 84 -9.72 -5.46 -1.02
N ARG A 85 -10.01 -4.17 -1.19
CA ARG A 85 -10.90 -3.69 -2.27
C ARG A 85 -10.38 -4.08 -3.65
N LEU A 86 -9.07 -3.90 -3.90
CA LEU A 86 -8.44 -4.31 -5.15
C LEU A 86 -8.60 -5.82 -5.39
N SER A 87 -8.43 -6.64 -4.36
CA SER A 87 -8.65 -8.09 -4.45
C SER A 87 -10.10 -8.44 -4.79
N GLN A 88 -11.06 -7.72 -4.21
CA GLN A 88 -12.49 -7.88 -4.50
C GLN A 88 -12.82 -7.51 -5.95
N TRP A 89 -12.28 -6.39 -6.46
CA TRP A 89 -12.45 -5.98 -7.86
C TRP A 89 -11.83 -6.98 -8.84
N ARG A 90 -10.61 -7.47 -8.55
CA ARG A 90 -9.96 -8.54 -9.35
C ARG A 90 -10.73 -9.84 -9.32
N SER A 91 -11.35 -10.20 -8.18
CA SER A 91 -12.20 -11.40 -8.08
C SER A 91 -13.48 -11.25 -8.90
N LYS A 92 -14.09 -10.04 -8.92
CA LYS A 92 -15.27 -9.76 -9.75
C LYS A 92 -14.96 -9.88 -11.24
N LEU A 93 -13.80 -9.39 -11.70
CA LEU A 93 -13.34 -9.52 -13.09
C LEU A 93 -13.01 -10.96 -13.51
N ARG A 94 -12.55 -11.81 -12.59
CA ARG A 94 -12.30 -13.24 -12.91
C ARG A 94 -13.59 -14.02 -13.19
N GLY A 95 -14.73 -13.51 -12.74
CA GLY A 95 -16.04 -14.10 -12.98
C GLY A 95 -16.74 -13.59 -14.25
N THR A 96 -16.12 -12.70 -15.03
CA THR A 96 -16.70 -12.14 -16.27
C THR A 96 -16.02 -12.71 -17.52
N ALA A 97 -16.64 -12.55 -18.69
CA ALA A 97 -16.08 -12.98 -19.98
C ALA A 97 -14.78 -12.24 -20.38
N TYR A 98 -14.38 -11.23 -19.61
CA TYR A 98 -13.17 -10.42 -19.78
C TYR A 98 -11.99 -10.91 -18.92
N ALA A 99 -12.09 -12.13 -18.36
CA ALA A 99 -11.05 -12.69 -17.49
C ALA A 99 -9.67 -12.79 -18.16
N ASP A 100 -9.62 -13.07 -19.47
CA ASP A 100 -8.37 -13.19 -20.24
C ASP A 100 -7.74 -11.84 -20.63
N GLU A 101 -8.51 -10.74 -20.58
CA GLU A 101 -8.03 -9.39 -20.89
C GLU A 101 -7.31 -8.72 -19.70
N GLN A 102 -7.30 -9.37 -18.53
CA GLN A 102 -6.55 -8.92 -17.34
C GLN A 102 -5.03 -8.86 -17.57
N THR A 103 -4.52 -9.57 -18.57
CA THR A 103 -3.17 -9.41 -19.08
C THR A 103 -3.21 -8.46 -20.27
N PRO A 104 -2.66 -7.23 -20.19
CA PRO A 104 -2.43 -6.43 -21.36
C PRO A 104 -1.64 -7.28 -22.36
N SER A 105 -2.20 -7.54 -23.53
CA SER A 105 -1.54 -8.32 -24.59
C SER A 105 -0.21 -7.69 -25.03
N GLU A 106 0.00 -6.40 -24.74
CA GLU A 106 1.28 -5.69 -24.90
C GLU A 106 2.39 -6.18 -23.94
N PHE A 107 2.05 -6.88 -22.86
CA PHE A 107 3.01 -7.53 -21.94
C PHE A 107 3.01 -9.06 -22.05
N SER A 108 2.30 -9.64 -23.02
CA SER A 108 2.21 -11.10 -23.20
C SER A 108 3.51 -11.75 -23.68
N GLY A 109 4.49 -10.97 -24.14
CA GLY A 109 5.82 -11.48 -24.50
C GLY A 109 6.78 -11.66 -23.32
N VAL A 110 6.56 -10.98 -22.19
CA VAL A 110 7.51 -10.93 -21.05
C VAL A 110 6.89 -11.37 -19.72
N MET A 111 5.57 -11.32 -19.56
CA MET A 111 4.92 -11.39 -18.24
C MET A 111 4.06 -12.66 -18.05
N ARG A 112 4.54 -13.82 -18.50
CA ARG A 112 3.87 -15.11 -18.26
C ARG A 112 4.43 -15.71 -16.96
N ASN A 113 3.66 -15.70 -15.87
CA ASN A 113 3.94 -16.40 -14.60
C ASN A 113 5.13 -15.91 -13.74
N THR A 114 5.12 -14.67 -13.25
CA THR A 114 5.98 -14.31 -12.10
C THR A 114 5.15 -14.08 -10.83
N PRO A 115 4.95 -15.10 -9.97
CA PRO A 115 4.45 -14.89 -8.59
C PRO A 115 5.32 -13.89 -7.82
N LEU A 116 6.57 -13.69 -8.27
CA LEU A 116 7.51 -12.70 -7.80
C LEU A 116 6.95 -11.26 -7.82
N LEU A 117 6.16 -10.88 -8.83
CA LEU A 117 5.66 -9.51 -8.94
C LEU A 117 4.61 -9.20 -7.87
N HIS A 118 3.76 -10.18 -7.55
CA HIS A 118 2.79 -10.07 -6.45
C HIS A 118 3.48 -10.08 -5.09
N ILE A 119 4.53 -10.90 -4.92
CA ILE A 119 5.32 -10.94 -3.69
C ILE A 119 6.10 -9.64 -3.50
N MET A 120 6.69 -9.07 -4.54
CA MET A 120 7.39 -7.78 -4.47
C MET A 120 6.44 -6.62 -4.20
N ALA A 121 5.24 -6.62 -4.81
CA ALA A 121 4.21 -5.62 -4.51
C ALA A 121 3.72 -5.73 -3.06
N ALA A 122 3.51 -6.96 -2.55
CA ALA A 122 3.16 -7.19 -1.15
C ALA A 122 4.31 -6.83 -0.20
N ALA A 123 5.55 -7.18 -0.55
CA ALA A 123 6.73 -6.85 0.23
C ALA A 123 6.96 -5.34 0.32
N GLY A 124 6.69 -4.58 -0.75
CA GLY A 124 6.72 -3.11 -0.72
C GLY A 124 5.61 -2.52 0.14
N ALA A 125 4.37 -3.00 -0.03
CA ALA A 125 3.20 -2.47 0.67
C ALA A 125 3.20 -2.77 2.19
N PHE A 126 3.71 -3.93 2.60
CA PHE A 126 3.75 -4.35 4.00
C PHE A 126 5.12 -4.22 4.65
N GLY A 127 6.20 -4.36 3.88
CA GLY A 127 7.56 -4.28 4.40
C GLY A 127 7.91 -2.88 4.90
N VAL A 128 7.52 -1.83 4.17
CA VAL A 128 7.79 -0.45 4.60
C VAL A 128 7.11 -0.13 5.94
N PRO A 129 5.79 -0.36 6.14
CA PRO A 129 5.18 -0.17 7.44
C PRO A 129 5.76 -1.05 8.55
N LEU A 130 6.08 -2.32 8.27
CA LEU A 130 6.67 -3.23 9.27
C LEU A 130 8.03 -2.75 9.78
N VAL A 131 8.90 -2.29 8.86
CA VAL A 131 10.22 -1.75 9.24
C VAL A 131 10.05 -0.50 10.08
N LEU A 132 9.13 0.40 9.71
CA LEU A 132 8.87 1.62 10.46
C LEU A 132 8.29 1.34 11.85
N ILE A 133 7.31 0.44 11.96
CA ILE A 133 6.75 -0.01 13.25
C ILE A 133 7.86 -0.58 14.13
N SER A 134 8.69 -1.48 13.58
CA SER A 134 9.81 -2.09 14.31
C SER A 134 10.80 -1.04 14.80
N THR A 135 11.09 -0.05 13.96
CA THR A 135 12.03 1.04 14.28
C THR A 135 11.49 1.90 15.42
N TRP A 136 10.23 2.31 15.37
CA TRP A 136 9.63 3.10 16.44
C TRP A 136 9.46 2.32 17.73
N SER A 137 9.10 1.04 17.67
CA SER A 137 9.05 0.17 18.84
C SER A 137 10.42 0.01 19.50
N TRP A 138 11.48 -0.15 18.70
CA TRP A 138 12.85 -0.18 19.20
C TRP A 138 13.23 1.12 19.91
N ILE A 139 12.96 2.27 19.27
CA ILE A 139 13.23 3.59 19.86
C ILE A 139 12.44 3.82 21.14
N LEU A 140 11.19 3.36 21.21
CA LEU A 140 10.33 3.48 22.39
C LEU A 140 10.83 2.65 23.57
N LEU A 141 11.51 1.53 23.30
CA LEU A 141 12.06 0.63 24.31
C LEU A 141 13.52 0.93 24.69
N SER A 142 14.21 1.79 23.92
CA SER A 142 15.59 2.25 24.19
C SER A 142 15.63 3.51 25.05
#